data_AF-A0A3D9V5S8-F1
#
_entry.id   AF-A0A3D9V5S8-F1
#
_cell.length_a   1.000
_cell.length_b   1.000
_cell.length_c   1.000
_cell.angle_alpha   90.00
_cell.angle_beta   90.00
_cell.angle_gamma   90.00
#
_symmetry.space_group_name_H-M   'P 1'
#
loop_
_entity.id
_entity.type
_entity.pdbx_description
1 polymer ?
#
loop_
_entity_poly.entity_id
_entity_poly.type
_entity_poly.pdbx_seq_one_letter_code
_entity_poly.pdbx_strand_id
1 'polypeptide(L)'
;MSRRPIIDAGPGLNFFAINKERLLFDTLGPLSVPETVRDEILRKSRQDERFRAAEVVWRKLPERLMQVLPDDVTPELEAVVRRISRLPMRERLKHRKDLGETMVIAHAVVAAEASNDVTVLIDDGPGAKIATLEIRRLRRLQADGRPVGMIRLISTPTVLERAAGTDYIPNKAVMRDMYARLRGLDDGLPPIEKTNLLSPSIWL
;
A
#
# COMPACT_ATOMS: atom_id res chain seq x y z
N MET A 1 -14.18 -7.09 11.70
CA MET A 1 -12.89 -7.82 11.79
C MET A 1 -11.85 -7.06 10.97
N SER A 2 -10.57 -7.10 11.32
CA SER A 2 -9.52 -6.45 10.51
C SER A 2 -9.12 -7.36 9.36
N ARG A 3 -9.10 -6.85 8.13
CA ARG A 3 -8.48 -7.55 6.98
C ARG A 3 -6.96 -7.29 6.95
N ARG A 4 -6.24 -8.13 6.19
CA ARG A 4 -4.83 -7.90 5.86
C ARG A 4 -4.66 -6.52 5.21
N PRO A 5 -3.64 -5.74 5.57
CA PRO A 5 -3.37 -4.47 4.90
C PRO A 5 -3.15 -4.68 3.40
N ILE A 6 -3.63 -3.74 2.59
CA ILE A 6 -3.47 -3.77 1.14
C ILE A 6 -2.31 -2.85 0.76
N ILE A 7 -1.32 -3.38 0.04
CA ILE A 7 -0.12 -2.64 -0.38
C ILE A 7 -0.20 -2.22 -1.85
N ASP A 8 0.22 -0.99 -2.13
CA ASP A 8 0.39 -0.45 -3.47
C ASP A 8 1.75 -0.81 -4.11
N ALA A 9 1.87 -0.63 -5.42
CA ALA A 9 3.05 -0.98 -6.21
C ALA A 9 4.30 -0.25 -5.73
N GLY A 10 4.21 1.06 -5.45
CA GLY A 10 5.38 1.87 -5.03
C GLY A 10 6.05 1.32 -3.77
N PRO A 11 5.36 1.34 -2.61
CA PRO A 11 5.90 0.79 -1.37
C PRO A 11 6.35 -0.67 -1.52
N GLY A 12 5.52 -1.52 -2.12
CA GLY A 12 5.85 -2.95 -2.29
C GLY A 12 7.14 -3.15 -3.08
N LEU A 13 7.28 -2.45 -4.21
CA LEU A 13 8.47 -2.51 -5.05
C LEU A 13 9.71 -1.99 -4.31
N ASN A 14 9.61 -0.86 -3.62
CA ASN A 14 10.73 -0.22 -2.93
C ASN A 14 11.29 -1.11 -1.80
N PHE A 15 10.43 -1.60 -0.91
CA PHE A 15 10.86 -2.44 0.20
C PHE A 15 11.45 -3.77 -0.28
N PHE A 16 10.87 -4.39 -1.31
CA PHE A 16 11.40 -5.64 -1.85
C PHE A 16 12.73 -5.44 -2.59
N ALA A 17 12.90 -4.32 -3.29
CA ALA A 17 14.14 -3.99 -3.98
C ALA A 17 15.33 -3.82 -3.02
N ILE A 18 15.09 -3.38 -1.78
CA ILE A 18 16.14 -3.25 -0.76
C ILE A 18 16.21 -4.45 0.21
N ASN A 19 15.49 -5.54 -0.06
CA ASN A 19 15.38 -6.74 0.80
C ASN A 19 14.92 -6.42 2.23
N LYS A 20 13.90 -5.58 2.36
CA LYS A 20 13.28 -5.18 3.65
C LYS A 20 11.84 -5.66 3.78
N GLU A 21 11.48 -6.73 3.08
CA GLU A 21 10.16 -7.39 3.19
C GLU A 21 9.86 -7.89 4.61
N ARG A 22 10.87 -8.38 5.33
CA ARG A 22 10.69 -8.87 6.72
C ARG A 22 10.28 -7.75 7.67
N LEU A 23 10.89 -6.57 7.52
CA LEU A 23 10.49 -5.38 8.26
C LEU A 23 9.03 -5.04 7.99
N LEU A 24 8.59 -5.06 6.72
CA LEU A 24 7.20 -4.82 6.36
C LEU A 24 6.25 -5.78 7.08
N PHE A 25 6.52 -7.09 7.00
CA PHE A 25 5.66 -8.10 7.59
C PHE A 25 5.67 -8.08 9.11
N ASP A 26 6.81 -7.81 9.74
CA ASP A 26 6.86 -7.70 11.20
C ASP A 26 6.16 -6.44 11.71
N THR A 27 6.13 -5.37 10.90
CA THR A 27 5.47 -4.11 11.25
C THR A 27 3.95 -4.14 11.01
N LEU A 28 3.50 -4.78 9.94
CA LEU A 28 2.11 -4.71 9.48
C LEU A 28 1.36 -6.05 9.55
N GLY A 29 2.08 -7.15 9.77
CA GLY A 29 1.56 -8.51 9.60
C GLY A 29 1.48 -8.92 8.12
N PRO A 30 0.80 -10.04 7.82
CA PRO A 30 0.53 -10.49 6.46
C PRO A 30 -0.20 -9.44 5.62
N LEU A 31 0.19 -9.30 4.36
CA LEU A 31 -0.33 -8.30 3.44
C LEU A 31 -1.20 -8.93 2.34
N SER A 32 -1.94 -8.07 1.68
CA SER A 32 -2.67 -8.35 0.46
C SER A 32 -2.31 -7.35 -0.64
N VAL A 33 -2.48 -7.75 -1.90
CA VAL A 33 -2.08 -6.95 -3.06
C VAL A 33 -2.99 -7.26 -4.24
N PRO A 34 -3.56 -6.25 -4.94
CA PRO A 34 -4.32 -6.50 -6.16
C PRO A 34 -3.49 -7.16 -7.25
N GLU A 35 -4.13 -7.94 -8.11
CA GLU A 35 -3.47 -8.63 -9.21
C GLU A 35 -2.69 -7.68 -10.12
N THR A 36 -3.31 -6.56 -10.51
CA THR A 36 -2.67 -5.52 -11.33
C THR A 36 -1.41 -4.98 -10.66
N VAL A 37 -1.42 -4.81 -9.33
CA VAL A 37 -0.28 -4.29 -8.57
C VAL A 37 0.86 -5.31 -8.53
N ARG A 38 0.55 -6.60 -8.30
CA ARG A 38 1.55 -7.68 -8.44
C ARG A 38 2.20 -7.63 -9.80
N ASP A 39 1.40 -7.56 -10.86
CA ASP A 39 1.91 -7.59 -12.24
C ASP A 39 2.77 -6.36 -12.54
N GLU A 40 2.41 -5.21 -11.99
CA GLU A 40 3.23 -4.01 -12.07
C GLU A 40 4.58 -4.16 -11.35
N ILE A 41 4.59 -4.70 -10.13
CA ILE A 41 5.82 -4.97 -9.38
C ILE A 41 6.73 -5.90 -10.17
N LEU A 42 6.21 -7.04 -10.65
CA LEU A 42 6.95 -8.03 -11.41
C LEU A 42 7.43 -7.50 -12.77
N ARG A 43 6.64 -6.64 -13.42
CA ARG A 43 7.05 -6.00 -14.68
C ARG A 43 8.19 -5.01 -14.43
N LYS A 44 8.07 -4.13 -13.43
CA LYS A 44 9.10 -3.12 -13.12
C LYS A 44 10.40 -3.78 -12.69
N SER A 45 10.36 -4.84 -11.88
CA SER A 45 11.55 -5.59 -11.47
C SER A 45 12.31 -6.25 -12.61
N ARG A 46 11.64 -6.55 -13.74
CA ARG A 46 12.28 -7.12 -14.93
C ARG A 46 12.86 -6.07 -15.88
N GLN A 47 12.34 -4.84 -15.81
CA GLN A 47 12.67 -3.77 -16.76
C GLN A 47 13.68 -2.78 -16.20
N ASP A 48 13.76 -2.62 -14.88
CA ASP A 48 14.65 -1.68 -14.22
C ASP A 48 15.52 -2.42 -13.19
N GLU A 49 16.83 -2.34 -13.39
CA GLU A 49 17.83 -3.05 -12.61
C GLU A 49 17.78 -2.70 -11.11
N ARG A 50 17.37 -1.47 -10.78
CA ARG A 50 17.22 -1.02 -9.38
C ARG A 50 16.22 -1.88 -8.61
N PHE A 51 15.23 -2.46 -9.30
CA PHE A 51 14.15 -3.22 -8.70
C PHE A 51 14.28 -4.73 -8.89
N ARG A 52 15.39 -5.22 -9.45
CA ARG A 52 15.58 -6.64 -9.79
C ARG A 52 15.39 -7.59 -8.60
N ALA A 53 15.82 -7.17 -7.41
CA ALA A 53 15.65 -7.95 -6.19
C ALA A 53 14.17 -8.21 -5.84
N ALA A 54 13.26 -7.32 -6.24
CA ALA A 54 11.84 -7.44 -5.92
C ALA A 54 11.20 -8.71 -6.50
N GLU A 55 11.58 -9.13 -7.72
CA GLU A 55 11.09 -10.40 -8.29
C GLU A 55 11.60 -11.61 -7.49
N VAL A 56 12.86 -11.57 -7.05
CA VAL A 56 13.47 -12.66 -6.28
C VAL A 56 12.79 -12.81 -4.92
N VAL A 57 12.52 -11.68 -4.26
CA VAL A 57 11.75 -11.65 -3.01
C VAL A 57 10.35 -12.22 -3.27
N TRP A 58 9.63 -11.69 -4.26
CA TRP A 58 8.26 -12.09 -4.57
C TRP A 58 8.11 -13.59 -4.77
N ARG A 59 8.99 -14.22 -5.55
CA ARG A 59 8.96 -15.66 -5.83
C ARG A 59 9.10 -16.54 -4.58
N LYS A 60 9.67 -15.99 -3.49
CA LYS A 60 9.85 -16.69 -2.21
C LYS A 60 8.72 -16.41 -1.21
N LEU A 61 7.83 -15.44 -1.50
CA LEU A 61 6.75 -15.07 -0.59
C LEU A 61 5.66 -16.15 -0.61
N PRO A 62 5.35 -16.78 0.54
CA PRO A 62 4.21 -17.68 0.63
C PRO A 62 2.90 -16.89 0.71
N GLU A 63 1.81 -17.49 0.24
CA GLU A 63 0.46 -16.89 0.25
C GLU A 63 -0.01 -16.47 1.67
N ARG A 64 0.47 -17.17 2.70
CA ARG A 64 0.20 -16.82 4.10
C ARG A 64 0.74 -15.45 4.51
N LEU A 65 1.79 -14.95 3.84
CA LEU A 65 2.38 -13.63 4.08
C LEU A 65 1.94 -12.59 3.05
N MET A 66 1.73 -13.00 1.80
CA MET A 66 1.30 -12.12 0.72
C MET A 66 0.17 -12.77 -0.07
N GLN A 67 -1.06 -12.26 0.10
CA GLN A 67 -2.23 -12.73 -0.65
C GLN A 67 -2.49 -11.84 -1.86
N VAL A 68 -2.63 -12.45 -3.04
CA VAL A 68 -3.08 -11.73 -4.23
C VAL A 68 -4.61 -11.63 -4.22
N LEU A 69 -5.14 -10.43 -4.38
CA LEU A 69 -6.57 -10.16 -4.54
C LEU A 69 -6.91 -10.19 -6.03
N PRO A 70 -7.84 -11.05 -6.48
CA PRO A 70 -8.22 -11.11 -7.89
C PRO A 70 -8.87 -9.81 -8.37
N ASP A 71 -8.52 -9.35 -9.56
CA ASP A 71 -9.14 -8.17 -10.20
C ASP A 71 -10.32 -8.58 -11.10
N ASP A 72 -10.92 -9.74 -10.85
CA ASP A 72 -12.11 -10.22 -11.55
C ASP A 72 -13.27 -9.22 -11.44
N VAL A 73 -14.01 -9.05 -12.53
CA VAL A 73 -15.17 -8.15 -12.56
C VAL A 73 -16.29 -8.76 -11.70
N THR A 74 -16.45 -8.22 -10.50
CA THR A 74 -17.55 -8.50 -9.58
C THR A 74 -18.47 -7.27 -9.49
N PRO A 75 -19.78 -7.44 -9.17
CA PRO A 75 -20.68 -6.31 -9.02
C PRO A 75 -20.18 -5.25 -8.03
N GLU A 76 -19.59 -5.69 -6.92
CA GLU A 76 -19.06 -4.83 -5.86
C GLU A 76 -17.84 -4.05 -6.35
N LEU A 77 -16.85 -4.74 -6.92
CA LEU A 77 -15.63 -4.10 -7.40
C LEU A 77 -15.91 -3.16 -8.58
N GLU A 78 -16.80 -3.56 -9.50
CA GLU A 78 -17.22 -2.72 -10.62
C GLU A 78 -17.92 -1.44 -10.14
N ALA A 79 -18.80 -1.53 -9.15
CA ALA A 79 -19.49 -0.36 -8.60
C ALA A 79 -18.51 0.67 -8.02
N VAL A 80 -17.44 0.20 -7.36
CA VAL A 80 -16.39 1.07 -6.81
C VAL A 80 -15.49 1.63 -7.90
N VAL A 81 -14.99 0.79 -8.81
CA VAL A 81 -14.13 1.22 -9.92
C VAL A 81 -14.84 2.26 -10.80
N ARG A 82 -16.13 2.05 -11.11
CA ARG A 82 -16.94 3.00 -11.88
C ARG A 82 -17.13 4.31 -11.14
N ARG A 83 -17.28 4.28 -9.82
CA ARG A 83 -17.42 5.48 -9.00
C ARG A 83 -16.14 6.31 -8.97
N ILE A 84 -14.98 5.65 -8.80
CA ILE A 84 -13.67 6.29 -8.75
C ILE A 84 -13.27 6.83 -10.12
N SER A 85 -13.32 5.97 -11.15
CA SER A 85 -12.76 6.26 -12.47
C SER A 85 -13.75 6.86 -13.47
N ARG A 86 -15.05 6.84 -13.16
CA ARG A 86 -16.15 7.22 -14.07
C ARG A 86 -16.26 6.38 -15.34
N LEU A 87 -15.59 5.21 -15.37
CA LEU A 87 -15.62 4.27 -16.48
C LEU A 87 -16.11 2.89 -16.01
N PRO A 88 -16.80 2.12 -16.86
CA PRO A 88 -17.04 0.70 -16.62
C PRO A 88 -15.74 -0.04 -16.34
N MET A 89 -15.75 -1.02 -15.43
CA MET A 89 -14.51 -1.69 -14.99
C MET A 89 -13.76 -2.35 -16.15
N ARG A 90 -14.49 -2.98 -17.08
CA ARG A 90 -13.91 -3.58 -18.30
C ARG A 90 -13.21 -2.57 -19.21
N GLU A 91 -13.69 -1.34 -19.26
CA GLU A 91 -13.02 -0.27 -20.01
C GLU A 91 -11.83 0.26 -19.23
N ARG A 92 -12.00 0.47 -17.92
CA ARG A 92 -10.95 0.95 -17.03
C ARG A 92 -9.71 0.07 -17.04
N LEU A 93 -9.87 -1.26 -17.07
CA LEU A 93 -8.79 -2.25 -17.14
C LEU A 93 -7.93 -2.12 -18.42
N LYS A 94 -8.44 -1.50 -19.50
CA LYS A 94 -7.68 -1.25 -20.72
C LYS A 94 -6.70 -0.07 -20.58
N HIS A 95 -6.91 0.79 -19.59
CA HIS A 95 -6.08 1.96 -19.34
C HIS A 95 -5.09 1.68 -18.21
N ARG A 96 -3.79 1.67 -18.52
CA ARG A 96 -2.75 1.34 -17.52
C ARG A 96 -2.49 2.45 -16.51
N LYS A 97 -2.70 3.70 -16.91
CA LYS A 97 -2.42 4.87 -16.06
C LYS A 97 -3.27 4.79 -14.78
N ASP A 98 -2.62 4.93 -13.63
CA ASP A 98 -3.19 4.96 -12.27
C ASP A 98 -4.06 3.71 -11.93
N LEU A 99 -3.90 2.60 -12.68
CA LEU A 99 -4.75 1.42 -12.53
C LEU A 99 -4.45 0.67 -11.24
N GLY A 100 -3.16 0.51 -10.89
CA GLY A 100 -2.74 -0.11 -9.63
C GLY A 100 -3.36 0.59 -8.43
N GLU A 101 -3.18 1.91 -8.32
CA GLU A 101 -3.77 2.73 -7.26
C GLU A 101 -5.30 2.61 -7.22
N THR A 102 -5.95 2.65 -8.39
CA THR A 102 -7.41 2.49 -8.48
C THR A 102 -7.83 1.15 -7.88
N MET A 103 -7.14 0.05 -8.20
CA MET A 103 -7.48 -1.28 -7.70
C MET A 103 -7.19 -1.43 -6.20
N VAL A 104 -6.08 -0.88 -5.70
CA VAL A 104 -5.76 -0.86 -4.26
C VAL A 104 -6.90 -0.23 -3.47
N ILE A 105 -7.34 0.96 -3.89
CA ILE A 105 -8.41 1.69 -3.23
C ILE A 105 -9.73 0.96 -3.40
N ALA A 106 -10.02 0.44 -4.60
CA ALA A 106 -11.28 -0.24 -4.87
C ALA A 106 -11.45 -1.49 -4.00
N HIS A 107 -10.42 -2.33 -3.90
CA HIS A 107 -10.41 -3.51 -3.01
C HIS A 107 -10.58 -3.13 -1.55
N ALA A 108 -9.92 -2.06 -1.10
CA ALA A 108 -10.07 -1.57 0.28
C ALA A 108 -11.49 -1.11 0.57
N VAL A 109 -12.12 -0.41 -0.37
CA VAL A 109 -13.50 0.08 -0.25
C VAL A 109 -14.51 -1.06 -0.28
N VAL A 110 -14.37 -2.04 -1.18
CA VAL A 110 -15.23 -3.24 -1.18
C VAL A 110 -15.17 -3.96 0.16
N ALA A 111 -13.96 -4.15 0.70
CA ALA A 111 -13.78 -4.76 2.01
C ALA A 111 -14.42 -3.95 3.15
N ALA A 112 -14.28 -2.62 3.12
CA ALA A 112 -14.88 -1.73 4.11
C ALA A 112 -16.41 -1.66 4.01
N GLU A 113 -16.97 -1.67 2.80
CA GLU A 113 -18.42 -1.78 2.58
C GLU A 113 -18.97 -3.10 3.16
N ALA A 114 -18.16 -4.16 3.17
CA ALA A 114 -18.45 -5.44 3.82
C ALA A 114 -18.12 -5.46 5.34
N SER A 115 -18.16 -4.31 6.00
CA SER A 115 -17.94 -4.14 7.46
C SER A 115 -16.55 -4.53 7.98
N ASN A 116 -15.51 -4.52 7.14
CA ASN A 116 -14.14 -4.79 7.58
C ASN A 116 -13.32 -3.51 7.75
N ASP A 117 -12.44 -3.51 8.75
CA ASP A 117 -11.43 -2.47 8.86
C ASP A 117 -10.22 -2.84 8.00
N VAL A 118 -9.76 -1.89 7.19
CA VAL A 118 -8.69 -2.12 6.21
C VAL A 118 -7.63 -1.05 6.37
N THR A 119 -6.37 -1.47 6.36
CA THR A 119 -5.24 -0.56 6.25
C THR A 119 -4.71 -0.59 4.82
N VAL A 120 -4.41 0.57 4.24
CA VAL A 120 -3.87 0.70 2.88
C VAL A 120 -2.51 1.38 2.98
N LEU A 121 -1.48 0.74 2.44
CA LEU A 121 -0.13 1.28 2.33
C LEU A 121 0.07 1.90 0.95
N ILE A 122 0.10 3.23 0.90
CA ILE A 122 0.26 4.03 -0.32
C ILE A 122 1.10 5.28 -0.04
N ASP A 123 2.09 5.55 -0.88
CA ASP A 123 2.96 6.74 -0.78
C ASP A 123 2.48 7.91 -1.67
N ASP A 124 1.70 7.61 -2.72
CA ASP A 124 1.37 8.58 -3.76
C ASP A 124 0.23 9.55 -3.41
N GLY A 125 0.38 10.81 -3.85
CA GLY A 125 -0.52 11.93 -3.57
C GLY A 125 -1.88 11.85 -4.30
N PRO A 126 -1.93 11.70 -5.63
CA PRO A 126 -3.14 11.40 -6.39
C PRO A 126 -3.96 10.24 -5.82
N GLY A 127 -3.36 9.07 -5.60
CA GLY A 127 -4.04 7.92 -5.00
C GLY A 127 -4.59 8.21 -3.60
N ALA A 128 -3.80 8.86 -2.73
CA ALA A 128 -4.25 9.24 -1.40
C ALA A 128 -5.45 10.20 -1.40
N LYS A 129 -5.55 11.10 -2.39
CA LYS A 129 -6.72 12.01 -2.53
C LYS A 129 -7.98 11.22 -2.86
N ILE A 130 -7.91 10.27 -3.80
CA ILE A 130 -9.04 9.40 -4.15
C ILE A 130 -9.47 8.59 -2.92
N ALA A 131 -8.51 7.98 -2.22
CA ALA A 131 -8.79 7.20 -1.03
C ALA A 131 -9.42 8.05 0.08
N THR A 132 -8.97 9.30 0.24
CA THR A 132 -9.56 10.26 1.20
C THR A 132 -11.03 10.56 0.89
N LEU A 133 -11.41 10.68 -0.39
CA LEU A 133 -12.82 10.88 -0.77
C LEU A 133 -13.68 9.68 -0.38
N GLU A 134 -13.21 8.46 -0.63
CA GLU A 134 -13.94 7.24 -0.25
C GLU A 134 -13.98 7.04 1.27
N ILE A 135 -12.91 7.36 2.01
CA ILE A 135 -12.90 7.37 3.48
C ILE A 135 -13.98 8.32 4.02
N ARG A 136 -14.09 9.54 3.47
CA ARG A 136 -15.14 10.49 3.87
C ARG A 136 -16.53 9.96 3.55
N ARG A 137 -16.70 9.26 2.42
CA ARG A 137 -17.96 8.61 2.05
C ARG A 137 -18.33 7.52 3.05
N LEU A 138 -17.41 6.62 3.38
CA LEU A 138 -17.62 5.54 4.34
C LEU A 138 -17.95 6.09 5.74
N ARG A 139 -17.27 7.15 6.20
CA ARG A 139 -17.58 7.82 7.47
C ARG A 139 -19.00 8.39 7.50
N ARG A 140 -19.48 8.96 6.40
CA ARG A 140 -20.88 9.42 6.30
C ARG A 140 -21.86 8.27 6.40
N LEU A 141 -21.62 7.18 5.66
CA LEU A 141 -22.44 5.97 5.75
C LEU A 141 -22.48 5.41 7.18
N GLN A 142 -21.34 5.39 7.87
CA GLN A 142 -21.24 4.96 9.26
C GLN A 142 -22.04 5.88 10.20
N ALA A 143 -21.95 7.21 10.01
CA ALA A 143 -22.73 8.18 10.78
C ALA A 143 -24.24 8.04 10.54
N ASP A 144 -24.64 7.62 9.34
CA ASP A 144 -26.03 7.30 8.98
C ASP A 144 -26.49 5.91 9.49
N GLY A 145 -25.68 5.24 10.34
CA GLY A 145 -26.01 3.94 10.92
C GLY A 145 -25.82 2.74 10.00
N ARG A 146 -25.19 2.91 8.83
CA ARG A 146 -24.90 1.79 7.92
C ARG A 146 -23.75 0.95 8.49
N PRO A 147 -23.82 -0.40 8.43
CA PRO A 147 -22.77 -1.27 8.94
C PRO A 147 -21.60 -1.34 7.96
N VAL A 148 -20.77 -0.29 7.93
CA VAL A 148 -19.52 -0.25 7.15
C VAL A 148 -18.31 -0.17 8.09
N GLY A 149 -17.19 -0.72 7.66
CA GLY A 149 -15.91 -0.61 8.34
C GLY A 149 -15.16 0.66 7.96
N MET A 150 -13.90 0.77 8.39
CA MET A 150 -13.06 1.93 8.10
C MET A 150 -11.85 1.61 7.23
N ILE A 151 -11.39 2.60 6.47
CA ILE A 151 -10.08 2.55 5.79
C ILE A 151 -9.11 3.47 6.52
N ARG A 152 -7.93 2.94 6.85
CA ARG A 152 -6.78 3.68 7.37
C ARG A 152 -5.70 3.74 6.30
N LEU A 153 -5.24 4.95 5.96
CA LEU A 153 -4.08 5.12 5.09
C LEU A 153 -2.81 5.18 5.93
N ILE A 154 -1.79 4.46 5.50
CA ILE A 154 -0.43 4.55 6.01
C ILE A 154 0.52 4.72 4.83
N SER A 155 1.70 5.28 5.09
CA SER A 155 2.76 5.46 4.09
C SER A 155 4.04 4.78 4.56
N THR A 156 5.04 4.73 3.69
CA THR A 156 6.40 4.26 4.00
C THR A 156 6.97 4.94 5.25
N PRO A 157 6.88 6.27 5.44
CA PRO A 157 7.22 6.90 6.71
C PRO A 157 6.49 6.31 7.92
N THR A 158 5.18 6.03 7.82
CA THR A 158 4.43 5.40 8.92
C THR A 158 4.95 3.99 9.26
N VAL A 159 5.34 3.21 8.25
CA VAL A 159 5.94 1.88 8.47
C VAL A 159 7.28 2.02 9.20
N LEU A 160 8.14 2.92 8.73
CA LEU A 160 9.45 3.14 9.34
C LEU A 160 9.33 3.65 10.77
N GLU A 161 8.41 4.59 11.03
CA GLU A 161 8.12 5.08 12.37
C GLU A 161 7.74 3.95 13.33
N ARG A 162 6.88 3.02 12.90
CA ARG A 162 6.49 1.86 13.72
C ARG A 162 7.62 0.85 13.92
N ALA A 163 8.57 0.78 12.98
CA ALA A 163 9.73 -0.09 13.07
C ALA A 163 10.91 0.55 13.84
N ALA A 164 10.81 1.82 14.23
CA ALA A 164 11.84 2.48 15.00
C ALA A 164 12.00 1.83 16.38
N GLY A 165 13.25 1.64 16.81
CA GLY A 165 13.59 0.97 18.06
C GLY A 165 13.52 -0.57 18.01
N THR A 166 13.07 -1.15 16.90
CA THR A 166 13.10 -2.61 16.69
C THR A 166 14.48 -3.08 16.23
N ASP A 167 14.70 -4.40 16.21
CA ASP A 167 15.92 -5.01 15.66
C ASP A 167 16.20 -4.61 14.20
N TYR A 168 15.17 -4.24 13.44
CA TYR A 168 15.33 -3.78 12.06
C TYR A 168 15.80 -2.33 11.94
N ILE A 169 15.37 -1.46 12.86
CA ILE A 169 15.77 -0.05 12.91
C ILE A 169 16.09 0.36 14.35
N PRO A 170 17.22 -0.09 14.92
CA PRO A 170 17.52 0.09 16.34
C PRO A 170 17.89 1.52 16.70
N ASN A 171 18.29 2.34 15.73
CA ASN A 171 18.70 3.72 15.99
C ASN A 171 18.49 4.65 14.78
N LYS A 172 18.63 5.96 15.04
CA LYS A 172 18.50 7.02 14.03
C LYS A 172 19.49 6.91 12.86
N ALA A 173 20.66 6.29 13.05
CA ALA A 173 21.62 6.11 11.97
C ALA A 173 21.10 5.06 10.97
N VAL A 174 20.60 3.93 11.47
CA VAL A 174 19.97 2.90 10.63
C VAL A 174 18.70 3.43 9.94
N MET A 175 17.91 4.24 10.63
CA MET A 175 16.75 4.93 10.03
C MET A 175 17.17 5.79 8.83
N ARG A 176 18.21 6.61 8.97
CA ARG A 176 18.72 7.45 7.88
C ARG A 176 19.19 6.64 6.69
N ASP A 177 19.98 5.58 6.92
CA ASP A 177 20.45 4.69 5.85
C ASP A 177 19.27 4.05 5.11
N MET A 178 18.32 3.49 5.85
CA MET A 178 17.16 2.82 5.28
C MET A 178 16.29 3.78 4.47
N TYR A 179 16.01 4.96 5.02
CA TYR A 179 15.23 5.98 4.33
C TYR A 179 15.94 6.47 3.06
N ALA A 180 17.26 6.69 3.11
CA ALA A 180 18.04 7.10 1.95
C ALA A 180 17.98 6.06 0.83
N ARG A 181 18.06 4.78 1.17
CA ARG A 181 17.94 3.68 0.20
C ARG A 181 16.54 3.58 -0.41
N LEU A 182 15.48 3.74 0.39
CA LEU A 182 14.09 3.77 -0.11
C LEU A 182 13.85 4.97 -1.01
N ARG A 183 14.28 6.16 -0.58
CA ARG A 183 14.14 7.39 -1.36
C ARG A 183 14.99 7.39 -2.64
N GLY A 184 16.13 6.70 -2.66
CA GLY A 184 16.93 6.51 -3.88
C GLY A 184 16.22 5.69 -4.97
N LEU A 185 15.14 4.97 -4.60
CA LEU A 185 14.28 4.24 -5.53
C LEU A 185 13.01 5.01 -5.89
N ASP A 186 12.63 5.99 -5.09
CA ASP A 186 11.35 6.69 -5.17
C ASP A 186 11.49 8.19 -4.86
N ASP A 187 11.43 8.99 -5.92
CA ASP A 187 11.49 10.45 -5.84
C ASP A 187 10.23 11.06 -5.17
N GLY A 188 9.17 10.28 -4.99
CA GLY A 188 7.94 10.69 -4.30
C GLY A 188 8.11 10.81 -2.78
N LEU A 189 9.13 10.19 -2.19
CA LEU A 189 9.39 10.30 -0.76
C LEU A 189 10.02 11.67 -0.41
N PRO A 190 9.45 12.41 0.57
CA PRO A 190 9.98 13.71 0.97
C PRO A 190 11.40 13.57 1.54
N PRO A 191 12.20 14.64 1.62
CA PRO A 191 13.43 14.64 2.42
C PRO A 191 13.14 14.17 3.85
N ILE A 192 14.04 13.39 4.45
CA ILE A 192 13.82 12.80 5.78
C ILE A 192 13.62 13.88 6.85
N GLU A 193 14.23 15.05 6.67
CA GLU A 193 14.11 16.22 7.54
C GLU A 193 12.69 16.81 7.56
N LYS A 194 11.87 16.51 6.53
CA LYS A 194 10.45 16.88 6.49
C LYS A 194 9.53 15.81 7.08
N THR A 195 10.11 14.76 7.65
CA THR A 195 9.38 13.68 8.33
C THR A 195 9.65 13.72 9.83
N ASN A 196 8.81 13.05 10.62
CA ASN A 196 9.03 12.92 12.05
C ASN A 196 10.05 11.82 12.41
N LEU A 197 10.58 11.06 11.43
CA LEU A 197 11.35 9.83 11.65
C LEU A 197 12.61 9.98 12.52
N LEU A 198 13.15 11.19 12.63
CA LEU A 198 14.32 11.50 13.46
C LEU A 198 14.00 12.26 14.74
N SER A 199 12.71 12.60 14.95
CA SER A 199 12.20 13.27 16.15
C SER A 199 12.54 12.47 17.39
N PRO A 200 13.00 13.09 18.50
CA PRO A 200 13.20 12.40 19.76
C PRO A 200 12.01 11.54 20.19
N SER A 201 10.77 11.99 19.94
CA SER A 201 9.53 11.29 20.34
C SER A 201 9.37 9.87 19.80
N ILE A 202 10.07 9.51 18.72
CA ILE A 202 10.02 8.16 18.11
C ILE A 202 11.06 7.21 18.74
N TRP A 203 12.09 7.75 19.39
CA TRP A 203 13.28 7.02 19.84
C TRP A 203 13.46 7.03 21.36
N LEU A 204 12.37 7.29 22.10
CA LEU A 204 12.34 7.26 23.56
C LEU A 204 12.13 5.84 24.09
#